data_AF-A0A1I1EY17-F1
#
_entry.id   AF-A0A1I1EY17-F1
#
_cell.length_a   1.000
_cell.length_b   1.000
_cell.length_c   1.000
_cell.angle_alpha   90.00
_cell.angle_beta   90.00
_cell.angle_gamma   90.00
#
_symmetry.space_group_name_H-M   'P 1'
#
loop_
_entity.id
_entity.type
_entity.pdbx_description
1 polymer ?
#
loop_
_entity_poly.entity_id
_entity_poly.type
_entity_poly.pdbx_seq_one_letter_code
_entity_poly.pdbx_strand_id
1 'polypeptide(L)' 'MTTMTVDFRACPCGSKRAYQDERAAPKALGKAQAKRQRTAERKGTRRGIHYENRYYECEFGRYHLTSQSRADYEAVAA' A
#
# COMPACT_ATOMS: atom_id res chain seq x y z
N MET A 1 1.63 -15.39 18.34
CA MET A 1 1.16 -14.09 17.82
C MET A 1 0.50 -14.30 16.47
N THR A 2 -0.83 -14.35 16.43
CA THR A 2 -1.58 -14.37 15.15
C THR A 2 -1.33 -13.03 14.49
N THR A 3 -0.44 -12.98 13.51
CA THR A 3 -0.22 -11.77 12.73
C THR A 3 -1.51 -11.51 11.98
N MET A 4 -2.32 -10.55 12.45
CA MET A 4 -3.52 -10.11 11.74
C MET A 4 -3.09 -9.46 10.43
N THR A 5 -2.83 -10.29 9.44
CA THR A 5 -2.59 -9.93 8.05
C THR A 5 -3.92 -9.48 7.47
N VAL A 6 -3.93 -8.33 6.81
CA VAL A 6 -5.09 -7.91 6.03
C VAL A 6 -5.12 -8.80 4.80
N ASP A 7 -6.27 -9.42 4.52
CA ASP A 7 -6.42 -10.29 3.37
C ASP A 7 -6.15 -9.52 2.08
N PHE A 8 -5.20 -10.03 1.30
CA PHE A 8 -4.85 -9.50 -0.01
C PHE A 8 -4.98 -10.61 -1.05
N ARG A 9 -5.39 -10.24 -2.27
CA ARG A 9 -5.43 -11.13 -3.43
C ARG A 9 -4.62 -10.56 -4.58
N ALA A 10 -4.25 -11.42 -5.52
CA ALA A 10 -3.69 -10.97 -6.80
C ALA A 10 -4.78 -10.25 -7.60
N CYS A 11 -4.43 -9.13 -8.22
CA CYS A 11 -5.34 -8.38 -9.10
C CYS A 11 -5.00 -8.63 -10.56
N PRO A 12 -6.01 -8.80 -11.45
CA PRO A 12 -5.78 -8.91 -12.88
C PRO A 12 -5.24 -7.63 -13.52
N CYS A 13 -5.27 -6.47 -12.85
CA CYS A 13 -4.66 -5.23 -13.33
C CYS A 13 -3.12 -5.23 -13.40
N GLY A 14 -2.46 -6.35 -13.06
CA GLY A 14 -1.00 -6.48 -13.04
C GLY A 14 -0.35 -6.05 -11.72
N SER A 15 -1.07 -5.31 -10.86
CA SER A 15 -0.60 -5.03 -9.50
C SER A 15 -0.72 -6.29 -8.62
N LYS A 16 0.42 -6.72 -8.07
CA LYS A 16 0.57 -8.00 -7.34
C LYS A 16 -0.37 -8.15 -6.14
N ARG A 17 -0.73 -7.05 -5.47
CA ARG A 17 -1.54 -7.06 -4.24
C ARG A 17 -2.70 -6.08 -4.33
N ALA A 18 -3.90 -6.63 -4.18
CA ALA A 18 -5.16 -5.91 -4.06
C ALA A 18 -5.88 -6.28 -2.75
N TYR A 19 -6.59 -5.31 -2.19
CA TYR A 19 -7.50 -5.48 -1.06
C TYR A 19 -8.94 -5.40 -1.60
N GLN A 20 -9.83 -6.27 -1.12
CA GLN A 20 -11.21 -6.30 -1.63
C GLN A 20 -12.04 -5.15 -1.09
N ASP A 21 -11.90 -4.85 0.19
CA ASP A 21 -12.72 -3.83 0.83
C ASP A 21 -12.00 -2.49 0.94
N GLU A 22 -12.75 -1.41 0.73
CA GLU A 22 -12.28 -0.04 0.99
C GLU A 22 -11.82 0.09 2.44
N ARG A 23 -12.50 -0.57 3.38
CA ARG A 23 -12.14 -0.58 4.81
C ARG A 23 -10.86 -1.35 5.12
N ALA A 24 -10.48 -2.29 4.25
CA ALA A 24 -9.26 -3.07 4.39
C ALA A 24 -8.02 -2.29 3.89
N ALA A 25 -8.19 -1.47 2.86
CA ALA A 25 -7.13 -0.66 2.27
C ALA A 25 -6.40 0.30 3.26
N PRO A 26 -7.07 1.14 4.09
CA PRO A 26 -6.41 2.02 5.04
C PRO A 26 -5.73 1.22 6.17
N LYS A 27 -6.32 0.10 6.60
CA LYS A 27 -5.70 -0.81 7.57
C LYS A 27 -4.42 -1.43 7.01
N ALA A 28 -4.44 -1.81 5.74
CA ALA A 28 -3.28 -2.33 5.04
C ALA A 28 -2.19 -1.28 4.85
N LEU A 29 -2.58 -0.05 4.47
CA LEU A 29 -1.67 1.08 4.33
C LEU A 29 -0.93 1.37 5.65
N GLY A 30 -1.66 1.49 6.76
CA GLY A 30 -1.05 1.73 8.06
C GLY A 30 -0.10 0.61 8.49
N LYS A 31 -0.45 -0.66 8.24
CA LYS A 31 0.43 -1.80 8.51
C LYS A 31 1.68 -1.81 7.62
N ALA A 32 1.54 -1.44 6.35
CA ALA A 32 2.66 -1.33 5.42
C ALA A 32 3.64 -0.24 5.92
N GLN A 33 3.14 0.96 6.21
CA GLN A 33 3.94 2.06 6.75
C GLN A 33 4.63 1.68 8.07
N ALA A 34 3.91 1.08 9.03
CA ALA A 34 4.49 0.62 10.29
C ALA A 34 5.58 -0.45 10.08
N LYS A 35 5.45 -1.31 9.06
CA LYS A 35 6.50 -2.27 8.69
C LYS A 35 7.73 -1.55 8.10
N ARG A 36 7.54 -0.55 7.23
CA ARG A 36 8.62 0.25 6.66
C ARG A 36 9.36 1.03 7.75
N GLN A 37 8.62 1.64 8.67
CA GLN A 37 9.18 2.34 9.83
C GLN A 37 10.05 1.42 10.68
N ARG A 38 9.51 0.27 11.13
CA ARG A 38 10.31 -0.71 11.88
C ARG A 38 11.55 -1.19 11.12
N THR A 39 11.45 -1.30 9.80
CA THR A 39 12.59 -1.64 8.95
C THR A 39 13.63 -0.52 8.93
N ALA A 40 13.20 0.74 8.85
CA ALA A 40 14.08 1.90 8.87
C ALA A 40 14.78 2.06 10.21
N GLU A 41 14.04 1.90 11.32
CA GLU A 41 14.57 1.92 12.69
C GLU A 41 15.63 0.82 12.86
N ARG A 42 15.33 -0.42 12.44
CA ARG A 42 16.30 -1.52 12.48
C ARG A 42 17.54 -1.26 11.62
N LYS A 43 17.39 -0.59 10.47
CA LYS A 43 18.50 -0.25 9.58
C LYS A 43 19.31 0.95 10.07
N GLY A 44 18.78 1.75 11.00
CA GLY A 44 19.36 3.02 11.44
C GLY A 44 19.29 4.14 10.39
N THR A 45 18.70 3.90 9.22
CA THR A 45 18.55 4.89 8.15
C THR A 45 17.30 4.63 7.32
N ARG A 46 16.67 5.71 6.83
CA ARG A 46 15.52 5.68 5.94
C ARG A 46 15.90 5.58 4.45
N ARG A 47 17.20 5.68 4.11
CA ARG A 47 17.66 5.68 2.72
C ARG A 47 17.35 4.36 2.01
N GLY A 48 16.68 4.45 0.85
CA GLY A 48 16.30 3.33 0.00
C GLY A 48 15.04 2.57 0.45
N ILE A 49 14.27 3.12 1.39
CA ILE A 49 13.01 2.52 1.83
C ILE A 49 11.86 3.25 1.14
N HIS A 50 11.12 2.52 0.31
CA HIS A 50 9.90 3.02 -0.31
C HIS A 50 8.73 2.91 0.66
N TYR A 51 8.07 4.04 0.90
CA TYR A 51 6.87 4.13 1.72
C TYR A 51 5.64 4.23 0.83
N GLU A 52 4.67 3.37 1.08
CA GLU A 52 3.33 3.49 0.54
C GLU A 52 2.62 4.65 1.26
N ASN A 53 2.10 5.61 0.50
CA ASN A 53 1.50 6.84 1.04
C ASN A 53 -0.02 6.86 0.89
N ARG A 54 -0.56 6.21 -0.15
CA ARG A 54 -1.97 6.26 -0.50
C ARG A 54 -2.45 4.90 -0.99
N TYR A 55 -3.77 4.79 -1.14
CA TYR A 55 -4.40 3.70 -1.88
C TYR A 55 -5.34 4.26 -2.94
N TYR A 56 -5.61 3.47 -3.96
CA TYR A 56 -6.56 3.79 -5.02
C TYR A 56 -7.40 2.55 -5.37
N GLU A 57 -8.59 2.80 -5.88
CA GLU A 57 -9.45 1.75 -6.44
C GLU A 57 -9.10 1.54 -7.91
N CYS A 58 -8.91 0.29 -8.32
CA CYS A 58 -8.76 -0.06 -9.74
C CYS A 58 -10.12 -0.43 -10.35
N GLU A 59 -10.15 -0.47 -11.68
CA GLU A 59 -11.34 -0.81 -12.49
C GLU A 59 -11.97 -2.17 -12.15
N PHE A 60 -11.24 -3.06 -11.48
CA PHE A 60 -11.73 -4.36 -11.03
C PHE A 60 -12.41 -4.33 -9.65
N GLY A 61 -12.71 -3.13 -9.12
CA GLY A 61 -13.35 -2.95 -7.81
C GLY A 61 -12.45 -3.40 -6.65
N ARG A 62 -11.13 -3.17 -6.77
CA ARG A 62 -10.14 -3.58 -5.75
C ARG A 62 -9.20 -2.43 -5.43
N TYR A 63 -8.71 -2.42 -4.20
CA TYR A 63 -7.86 -1.34 -3.70
C TYR A 63 -6.38 -1.72 -3.71
N HIS A 64 -5.54 -0.82 -4.21
CA HIS A 64 -4.11 -0.98 -4.32
C HIS A 64 -3.36 0.10 -3.54
N LEU A 65 -2.25 -0.28 -2.90
CA LEU A 65 -1.37 0.70 -2.26
C LEU A 65 -0.40 1.27 -3.27
N THR A 66 -0.13 2.57 -3.17
CA THR A 66 0.82 3.27 -4.02
C THR A 66 1.80 4.11 -3.19
N SER A 67 3.04 4.17 -3.66
CA SER A 67 4.08 5.08 -3.15
C SER A 67 4.10 6.42 -3.89
N GLN A 68 3.26 6.60 -4.91
CA GLN A 68 3.17 7.85 -5.65
C GLN A 68 2.78 9.02 -4.74
N SER A 69 3.29 10.21 -5.07
CA SER A 69 2.83 11.43 -4.44
C SER A 69 1.41 11.77 -4.92
N ARG A 70 0.73 12.66 -4.20
CA ARG A 70 -0.61 13.14 -4.61
C ARG A 70 -0.59 13.73 -6.01
N ALA A 71 0.39 14.58 -6.30
CA ALA A 71 0.52 15.26 -7.57
C ALA A 71 0.75 14.28 -8.72
N ASP A 72 1.63 13.28 -8.53
CA ASP A 72 1.90 12.27 -9.56
C ASP A 72 0.66 11.40 -9.82
N TYR A 73 -0.08 11.05 -8.77
CA TYR A 73 -1.30 10.26 -8.90
C TYR A 73 -2.39 11.02 -9.65
N GLU A 74 -2.61 12.29 -9.30
CA GLU A 74 -3.62 13.15 -9.96
C GLU A 74 -3.22 13.48 -11.41
N ALA A 75 -1.91 13.61 -11.70
CA ALA A 75 -1.42 13.86 -13.06
C ALA A 75 -1.53 12.65 -14.01
N VAL A 76 -1.53 11.42 -13.48
CA VAL A 76 -1.71 10.19 -14.27
C VAL A 76 -3.20 9.84 -14.45
N ALA A 77 -4.06 10.32 -13.55
CA ALA A 77 -5.50 10.09 -13.59
C ALA A 77 -6.29 11.14 -14.41
N ALA A 78 -5.62 12.17 -14.94
CA ALA A 78 -6.19 13.23 -15.78
C ALA A 78 -5.97 12.95 -17.28
#